data_AF-A0A1I7N7I4-F1
#
_entry.id   AF-A0A1I7N7I4-F1
#
_cell.length_a   1.000
_cell.length_b   1.000
_cell.length_c   1.000
_cell.angle_alpha   90.00
_cell.angle_beta   90.00
_cell.angle_gamma   90.00
#
_symmetry.space_group_name_H-M   'P 1'
#
loop_
_entity.id
_entity.type
_entity.pdbx_description
1 polymer ?
#
loop_
_entity_poly.entity_id
_entity_poly.type
_entity_poly.pdbx_seq_one_letter_code
_entity_poly.pdbx_strand_id
1 'polypeptide(L)' 'MNPTYLLARDHLQRAAVILQGSDQRSRQIRHIIERTIGLMDDRTAEEPATPANVYDMAAYRRAARGGNSF' A
#
# COMPACT_ATOMS: atom_id res chain seq x y z
N MET A 1 4.15 -5.94 -1.52
CA MET A 1 3.91 -4.65 -0.83
C MET A 1 5.07 -3.69 -1.03
N ASN A 2 4.80 -2.43 -1.35
CA ASN A 2 5.82 -1.39 -1.50
C ASN A 2 6.46 -1.08 -0.11
N PRO A 3 7.80 -1.09 0.05
CA PRO A 3 8.46 -0.82 1.33
C PRO A 3 8.06 0.52 1.96
N THR A 4 7.74 1.53 1.14
CA THR A 4 7.29 2.85 1.62
C THR A 4 5.92 2.78 2.29
N TYR A 5 5.03 1.91 1.82
CA TYR A 5 3.70 1.73 2.40
C TYR A 5 3.78 1.13 3.81
N LEU A 6 4.62 0.10 3.98
CA LEU A 6 4.85 -0.54 5.28
C LEU A 6 5.45 0.44 6.30
N LEU A 7 6.41 1.25 5.86
CA LEU A 7 7.03 2.27 6.70
C LEU A 7 6.02 3.35 7.13
N ALA A 8 5.20 3.85 6.20
CA ALA A 8 4.15 4.82 6.51
C ALA A 8 3.14 4.26 7.52
N ARG A 9 2.75 2.99 7.37
CA ARG A 9 1.83 2.30 8.30
C ARG A 9 2.42 2.20 9.71
N ASP A 10 3.69 1.80 9.84
CA ASP A 10 4.38 1.73 11.15
C ASP A 10 4.41 3.10 11.84
N HIS A 11 4.73 4.17 11.10
CA HIS A 11 4.72 5.53 11.65
C HIS A 11 3.34 5.95 12.18
N LEU A 12 2.26 5.62 11.46
CA LEU A 12 0.89 5.89 11.90
C LEU A 12 0.54 5.07 13.15
N GLN A 13 0.90 3.79 13.20
CA GLN A 13 0.67 2.95 14.37
C GLN A 13 1.40 3.50 15.60
N ARG A 14 2.66 3.92 15.44
CA ARG A 14 3.42 4.56 16.53
C ARG A 14 2.78 5.87 16.98
N ALA A 15 2.31 6.69 16.05
CA ALA A 15 1.63 7.95 16.37
C ALA A 15 0.34 7.73 17.17
N ALA A 16 -0.46 6.71 16.82
CA ALA A 16 -1.67 6.35 17.56
C ALA A 16 -1.37 5.97 19.03
N VAL A 17 -0.27 5.26 19.28
CA VAL A 17 0.19 4.89 20.63
C VAL A 17 0.65 6.12 21.41
N ILE A 18 1.32 7.09 20.77
CA ILE A 18 1.78 8.31 21.43
C ILE A 18 0.59 9.21 21.83
N LEU A 19 -0.48 9.23 21.03
CA LEU A 19 -1.65 10.08 21.21
C LEU A 19 -2.67 9.55 22.25
N GLN A 20 -2.20 8.86 23.29
CA GLN A 20 -3.03 8.37 24.40
C GLN A 20 -3.55 9.47 25.34
N GLY A 21 -3.14 10.73 25.14
CA GLY A 21 -3.61 11.88 25.93
C GLY A 21 -5.13 12.03 25.96
N SER A 22 -5.66 12.50 27.09
CA SER A 22 -7.11 12.67 27.34
C SER A 22 -7.69 13.94 26.73
N ASP A 23 -6.86 14.83 26.19
CA ASP A 23 -7.32 16.08 25.59
C ASP A 23 -8.08 15.83 24.27
N GLN A 24 -8.99 16.75 23.94
CA GLN A 24 -9.85 16.62 22.76
C GLN A 24 -9.04 16.57 21.45
N ARG A 25 -7.92 17.30 21.38
CA ARG A 25 -7.08 17.37 20.19
C ARG A 25 -6.36 16.04 19.97
N SER A 26 -5.76 15.46 21.00
CA SER A 26 -5.13 14.13 20.92
C SER A 26 -6.12 13.05 20.50
N ARG A 27 -7.34 13.06 21.05
CA ARG A 27 -8.40 12.13 20.63
C ARG A 27 -8.81 12.30 19.17
N GLN A 28 -8.94 13.54 18.71
CA GLN A 28 -9.28 13.83 17.32
C GLN A 28 -8.18 13.38 16.36
N ILE A 29 -6.91 13.66 16.68
CA ILE A 29 -5.78 13.26 15.84
C ILE A 29 -5.65 11.73 15.83
N ARG A 30 -5.82 11.07 16.98
CA ARG A 30 -5.84 9.60 17.04
C ARG A 30 -6.93 9.01 16.15
N HIS A 31 -8.14 9.56 16.19
CA HIS A 31 -9.24 9.12 15.34
C HIS A 31 -8.91 9.25 13.83
N ILE A 32 -8.28 10.36 13.42
CA ILE A 32 -7.83 10.57 12.04
C ILE A 32 -6.80 9.52 11.63
N ILE A 33 -5.84 9.23 12.50
CA ILE A 33 -4.78 8.23 12.25
C ILE A 33 -5.36 6.83 12.12
N GLU A 34 -6.24 6.43 13.04
CA GLU A 34 -6.92 5.13 13.01
C GLU A 34 -7.72 4.94 11.72
N ARG A 35 -8.48 5.96 11.32
CA ARG A 35 -9.22 5.93 10.04
C ARG A 35 -8.28 5.81 8.84
N THR A 36 -7.14 6.50 8.87
CA THR A 36 -6.15 6.45 7.80
C THR A 36 -5.52 5.06 7.69
N ILE A 37 -5.20 4.41 8.81
CA ILE A 37 -4.70 3.02 8.83
C ILE A 37 -5.75 2.09 8.20
N GLY A 38 -7.02 2.23 8.57
CA GLY A 38 -8.11 1.45 7.96
C GLY A 38 -8.17 1.61 6.43
N LEU A 39 -8.15 2.84 5.92
CA LEU A 39 -8.13 3.11 4.48
C LEU A 39 -6.89 2.56 3.77
N MET A 40 -5.75 2.56 4.46
CA MET A 40 -4.53 1.95 3.94
C MET A 40 -4.70 0.43 3.83
N ASP A 41 -5.26 -0.22 4.85
CA ASP A 41 -5.48 -1.67 4.88
C ASP A 41 -6.50 -2.08 3.79
N ASP A 42 -7.58 -1.31 3.59
CA ASP A 42 -8.57 -1.51 2.53
C ASP A 42 -7.95 -1.43 1.11
N ARG A 43 -7.07 -0.45 0.88
CA ARG A 43 -6.34 -0.30 -0.40
C ARG A 43 -5.40 -1.45 -0.73
N THR A 44 -4.98 -2.21 0.27
CA THR A 44 -4.15 -3.39 0.04
C THR A 44 -4.96 -4.56 -0.52
N ALA A 45 -6.26 -4.63 -0.19
CA ALA A 45 -7.14 -5.67 -0.70
C ALA A 45 -7.49 -5.46 -2.18
N GLU A 46 -7.51 -4.20 -2.64
CA GLU A 46 -7.57 -3.83 -4.06
C GLU A 46 -6.16 -3.81 -4.67
N GLU A 47 -5.51 -4.97 -4.79
CA GLU A 47 -4.40 -5.05 -5.76
C GLU A 47 -4.99 -4.76 -7.15
N PRO A 48 -4.49 -3.74 -7.88
CA PRO A 48 -5.01 -3.43 -9.19
C PRO A 48 -4.73 -4.63 -10.09
N ALA A 49 -5.80 -5.19 -10.68
CA ALA A 49 -5.67 -5.96 -11.91
C ALA A 49 -4.73 -5.16 -12.82
N THR A 50 -3.60 -5.76 -13.19
CA THR A 50 -2.62 -5.16 -14.10
C THR A 50 -3.41 -4.53 -15.25
N PRO A 51 -3.35 -3.20 -15.45
CA PRO A 51 -4.16 -2.58 -16.48
C PRO A 51 -3.76 -3.21 -17.80
N ALA A 52 -4.75 -3.64 -18.60
CA ALA A 52 -4.55 -4.51 -19.77
C ALA A 52 -3.58 -3.93 -20.84
N ASN A 53 -3.24 -2.66 -20.72
CA ASN A 53 -2.30 -1.92 -21.58
C ASN A 53 -0.87 -1.81 -21.02
N VAL A 54 -0.58 -2.33 -19.81
CA VAL A 54 0.78 -2.34 -19.26
C VAL A 54 1.37 -3.73 -19.48
N TYR A 55 2.28 -3.81 -20.44
CA TYR A 55 2.96 -5.04 -20.79
C TYR A 55 4.07 -5.34 -19.77
N ASP A 56 4.00 -6.49 -19.10
CA ASP A 56 5.09 -6.96 -18.23
C ASP A 56 6.36 -7.23 -19.06
N MET A 57 7.40 -6.44 -18.81
CA MET A 57 8.71 -6.56 -19.47
C MET A 57 9.41 -7.91 -19.23
N ALA A 58 9.07 -8.63 -18.15
CA ALA A 58 9.56 -9.99 -17.92
C ALA A 58 8.82 -11.00 -18.82
N ALA A 59 7.50 -10.83 -19.01
CA ALA A 59 6.71 -11.61 -19.96
C ALA A 59 7.15 -11.37 -21.42
N TYR A 60 7.47 -10.12 -21.77
CA TYR A 60 7.94 -9.75 -23.12
C TYR A 60 9.22 -10.47 -23.50
N ARG A 61 10.20 -10.46 -22.59
CA ARG A 61 11.50 -11.13 -22.80
C ARG A 61 11.37 -12.65 -22.92
N ARG A 62 10.37 -13.27 -22.30
CA ARG A 62 10.08 -14.70 -22.46
C ARG A 62 9.47 -15.00 -23.83
N ALA A 63 8.49 -14.20 -24.25
CA ALA A 63 7.87 -14.35 -25.57
C ALA A 63 8.86 -14.08 -26.73
N ALA A 64 9.69 -13.05 -26.62
CA ALA A 64 10.68 -12.68 -27.62
C ALA A 64 11.83 -13.69 -27.76
N ARG A 65 12.07 -14.55 -26.75
CA ARG A 65 13.08 -15.62 -26.80
C ARG A 65 12.54 -16.97 -27.26
N GLY A 66 11.22 -17.13 -27.36
CA GLY A 66 10.56 -18.36 -27.83
C GLY A 66 10.21 -18.37 -29.33
N GLY A 67 10.33 -17.23 -30.02
CA GLY A 67 9.95 -17.09 -31.42
C GLY A 67 11.10 -17.29 -32.39
N ASN A 68 11.66 -18.51 -32.49
CA ASN A 68 12.30 -18.96 -33.72
C ASN A 68 12.39 -20.50 -33.76
N SER A 69 11.30 -21.16 -34.18
CA SER A 69 11.31 -22.50 -34.75
C SER A 69 10.01 -22.67 -35.55
N PHE A 70 10.14 -22.44 -36.86
CA PHE A 70 9.53 -23.09 -38.02
C PHE A 70 9.40 -22.09 -39.18
#